data_AF-A0A4C1V9P4-F1
#
_entry.id   AF-A0A4C1V9P4-F1
#
_cell.length_a   1.000
_cell.length_b   1.000
_cell.length_c   1.000
_cell.angle_alpha   90.00
_cell.angle_beta   90.00
_cell.angle_gamma   90.00
#
_symmetry.space_group_name_H-M   'P 1'
#
loop_
_entity.id
_entity.type
_entity.pdbx_description
1 polymer ?
#
loop_
_entity_poly.entity_id
_entity_poly.type
_entity_poly.pdbx_seq_one_letter_code
_entity_poly.pdbx_strand_id
1 'polypeptide(L)'
;MKARKHQTRSLDAPFLEVAKRAWMRRAQVDSFVKEIQVLRNGHILSRKSKLWKLDLIWENGLLRVRSRISAVHVPATAKQPMILDGKHSFTRLLVQHEHKLATSLMKEWSMNSDKDTR
;
A
#
# COMPACT_ATOMS: atom_id res chain seq x y z
N MET A 1 8.53 39.27 -22.61
CA MET A 1 8.30 37.83 -22.38
C MET A 1 8.29 37.57 -20.88
N LYS A 2 7.15 37.21 -20.26
CA LYS A 2 7.06 36.94 -18.81
C LYS A 2 7.37 35.47 -18.55
N ALA A 3 8.42 35.19 -17.77
CA ALA A 3 8.77 33.86 -17.31
C ALA A 3 7.63 33.29 -16.45
N ARG A 4 7.13 32.11 -16.83
CA ARG A 4 6.16 31.35 -16.03
C ARG A 4 6.89 30.88 -14.77
N LYS A 5 6.65 31.57 -13.65
CA LYS A 5 7.04 31.06 -12.33
C LYS A 5 6.29 29.75 -12.13
N HIS A 6 7.00 28.62 -12.17
CA HIS A 6 6.43 27.36 -11.74
C HIS A 6 6.08 27.53 -10.27
N GLN A 7 4.79 27.70 -10.00
CA GLN A 7 4.27 27.73 -8.64
C GLN A 7 4.33 26.29 -8.14
N THR A 8 5.48 25.91 -7.58
CA THR A 8 5.65 24.66 -6.84
C THR A 8 4.75 24.77 -5.62
N ARG A 9 3.51 24.31 -5.77
CA ARG A 9 2.59 24.12 -4.65
C ARG A 9 3.30 23.21 -3.66
N SER A 10 3.41 23.64 -2.41
CA SER A 10 3.96 22.79 -1.33
C SER A 10 3.27 21.44 -1.37
N LEU A 11 4.05 20.35 -1.46
CA LEU A 11 3.55 18.98 -1.42
C LEU A 11 3.17 18.66 0.03
N ASP A 12 2.03 19.19 0.46
CA ASP A 12 1.54 18.96 1.82
C ASP A 12 1.21 17.48 2.01
N ALA A 13 1.32 16.98 3.25
CA ALA A 13 1.13 15.57 3.60
C ALA A 13 -0.15 14.92 3.01
N PRO A 14 -1.31 15.60 2.94
CA PRO A 14 -2.51 15.03 2.33
C PRO A 14 -2.35 14.69 0.84
N PHE A 15 -1.62 15.53 0.08
CA PHE A 15 -1.40 15.29 -1.35
C PHE A 15 -0.47 14.11 -1.60
N LEU A 16 0.54 13.93 -0.74
CA LEU A 16 1.43 12.77 -0.79
C LEU A 16 0.68 11.46 -0.55
N GLU A 17 -0.21 11.43 0.44
CA GLU A 17 -1.04 10.26 0.71
C GLU A 17 -1.99 9.94 -0.45
N VAL A 18 -2.64 10.95 -1.02
CA VAL A 18 -3.51 10.77 -2.20
C VAL A 18 -2.69 10.23 -3.38
N ALA A 19 -1.51 10.79 -3.64
CA ALA A 19 -0.63 10.34 -4.71
C ALA A 19 -0.16 8.89 -4.48
N LYS A 20 0.28 8.54 -3.26
CA LYS A 20 0.67 7.18 -2.88
C LYS A 20 -0.46 6.19 -3.14
N ARG A 21 -1.69 6.55 -2.75
CA ARG A 21 -2.89 5.72 -2.97
C ARG A 21 -3.22 5.55 -4.44
N ALA A 22 -3.06 6.59 -5.25
CA ALA A 22 -3.27 6.53 -6.71
C ALA A 22 -2.27 5.57 -7.37
N TRP A 23 -0.99 5.64 -6.99
CA TRP A 23 0.03 4.71 -7.48
C TRP A 23 -0.22 3.26 -7.07
N MET A 24 -0.64 3.02 -5.83
CA MET A 24 -1.03 1.68 -5.37
C MET A 24 -2.18 1.12 -6.20
N ARG A 25 -3.22 1.91 -6.43
CA ARG A 25 -4.36 1.51 -7.28
C ARG A 25 -3.90 1.18 -8.70
N ARG A 26 -3.01 2.00 -9.26
CA ARG A 26 -2.47 1.76 -10.60
C ARG A 26 -1.71 0.44 -10.67
N ALA A 27 -0.81 0.19 -9.71
CA ALA A 27 -0.07 -1.06 -9.62
C ALA A 27 -0.98 -2.29 -9.52
N GLN A 28 -2.09 -2.19 -8.78
CA GLN A 28 -3.08 -3.26 -8.71
C GLN A 28 -3.78 -3.53 -10.04
N VAL A 29 -4.18 -2.47 -10.75
CA VAL A 29 -4.83 -2.60 -12.07
C VAL A 29 -3.87 -3.23 -13.07
N ASP A 30 -2.61 -2.79 -13.09
CA ASP A 30 -1.59 -3.28 -14.01
C ASP A 30 -1.28 -4.78 -13.75
N SER A 31 -1.31 -5.23 -12.50
CA SER A 31 -0.99 -6.62 -12.13
C SER A 31 -2.18 -7.59 -12.05
N PHE A 32 -3.39 -7.11 -11.73
CA PHE A 32 -4.54 -7.95 -11.34
C PHE A 32 -5.84 -7.58 -12.06
N VAL A 33 -5.75 -7.07 -13.29
CA VAL A 33 -6.93 -6.60 -14.05
C VAL A 33 -8.06 -7.64 -14.13
N LYS A 34 -7.72 -8.93 -14.31
CA LYS A 34 -8.71 -10.01 -14.44
C LYS A 34 -9.41 -10.28 -13.11
N GLU A 35 -8.66 -10.40 -12.03
CA GLU A 35 -9.19 -10.61 -10.68
C GLU A 35 -10.08 -9.45 -10.25
N ILE A 36 -9.68 -8.22 -10.55
CA ILE A 36 -10.47 -7.02 -10.26
C ILE A 36 -11.80 -7.05 -11.02
N GLN A 37 -11.80 -7.39 -12.32
CA GLN A 37 -13.04 -7.49 -13.10
C GLN A 37 -14.00 -8.54 -12.53
N VAL A 38 -13.48 -9.72 -12.18
CA VAL A 38 -14.27 -10.82 -11.60
C VAL A 38 -14.89 -10.39 -10.27
N LEU A 39 -14.10 -9.81 -9.37
CA LEU A 39 -14.58 -9.38 -8.04
C LEU A 39 -15.53 -8.19 -8.11
N ARG A 40 -15.35 -7.26 -9.06
CA ARG A 40 -16.30 -6.15 -9.29
C ARG A 40 -17.68 -6.63 -9.71
N ASN A 41 -17.74 -7.77 -10.39
CA ASN A 41 -18.99 -8.38 -10.83
C ASN A 41 -19.60 -9.32 -9.76
N GLY A 42 -19.00 -9.39 -8.57
CA GLY A 42 -19.46 -10.27 -7.49
C GLY A 42 -19.18 -11.75 -7.75
N HIS A 43 -18.30 -12.07 -8.69
CA HIS A 43 -17.95 -13.45 -9.03
C HIS A 43 -16.75 -13.95 -8.22
N ILE A 44 -16.64 -15.28 -8.14
CA ILE A 44 -15.56 -15.97 -7.44
C ILE A 44 -14.35 -16.10 -8.37
N LEU A 45 -13.15 -15.93 -7.82
CA LEU A 45 -11.90 -16.08 -8.57
C LEU A 45 -11.73 -17.51 -9.08
N SER A 46 -11.20 -17.64 -10.31
CA SER A 46 -10.81 -18.93 -10.86
C SER A 46 -9.65 -19.54 -10.06
N ARG A 47 -9.65 -20.87 -9.90
CA ARG A 47 -8.52 -21.63 -9.33
C ARG A 47 -7.18 -21.43 -10.07
N LYS A 48 -7.22 -20.93 -11.30
CA LYS A 48 -6.02 -20.58 -12.09
C LYS A 48 -5.40 -19.23 -11.69
N SER A 49 -6.11 -18.38 -10.96
CA SER A 49 -5.58 -17.10 -10.49
C SER A 49 -4.51 -17.33 -9.43
N LYS A 50 -3.43 -16.54 -9.45
CA LYS A 50 -2.40 -16.58 -8.40
C LYS A 50 -2.95 -16.21 -7.02
N LEU A 51 -4.10 -15.54 -6.98
CA LEU A 51 -4.74 -15.06 -5.76
C LEU A 51 -5.86 -15.97 -5.26
N TRP A 52 -6.12 -17.11 -5.91
CA TRP A 52 -7.28 -17.97 -5.59
C TRP A 52 -7.31 -18.46 -4.13
N LYS A 53 -6.13 -18.65 -3.52
CA LYS A 53 -6.00 -19.11 -2.12
C LYS A 53 -6.32 -18.02 -1.09
N LEU A 54 -6.41 -16.78 -1.54
CA LEU A 54 -6.69 -15.62 -0.69
C LEU A 54 -8.17 -15.28 -0.79
N ASP A 55 -8.77 -14.95 0.35
CA ASP A 55 -10.13 -14.40 0.38
C ASP A 55 -10.04 -12.91 0.04
N LEU A 56 -10.44 -12.55 -1.17
CA LEU A 56 -10.27 -11.21 -1.72
C LEU A 56 -11.58 -10.45 -1.85
N ILE A 57 -11.49 -9.14 -1.61
CA ILE A 57 -12.57 -8.19 -1.78
C ILE A 57 -12.12 -7.00 -2.61
N TRP A 58 -13.04 -6.49 -3.41
CA TRP A 58 -12.88 -5.20 -4.07
C TRP A 58 -13.62 -4.14 -3.26
N GLU A 59 -12.90 -3.24 -2.61
CA GLU A 59 -13.46 -2.26 -1.69
C GLU A 59 -12.71 -0.93 -1.79
N ASN A 60 -13.45 0.19 -1.80
CA ASN A 60 -12.88 1.55 -1.87
C ASN A 60 -11.90 1.75 -3.05
N GLY A 61 -12.15 1.05 -4.17
CA GLY A 61 -11.33 1.12 -5.37
C GLY A 61 -9.99 0.39 -5.27
N LEU A 62 -9.81 -0.48 -4.28
CA LEU A 62 -8.61 -1.28 -4.06
C LEU A 62 -8.97 -2.76 -3.89
N LEU A 63 -8.05 -3.62 -4.32
CA LEU A 63 -8.07 -5.05 -4.06
C LEU A 63 -7.48 -5.32 -2.66
N ARG A 64 -8.25 -5.96 -1.78
CA ARG A 64 -7.87 -6.19 -0.38
C ARG A 64 -8.10 -7.64 0.02
N VAL A 65 -7.35 -8.12 1.00
CA VAL A 65 -7.61 -9.41 1.66
C VAL A 65 -8.69 -9.22 2.71
N ARG A 66 -9.68 -10.11 2.76
CA ARG A 66 -10.65 -10.16 3.84
C ARG A 66 -9.98 -10.69 5.11
N SER A 67 -10.14 -9.97 6.23
CA SER A 67 -9.73 -10.50 7.55
C SER A 67 -10.53 -11.75 7.88
N ARG A 68 -9.84 -12.79 8.38
CA ARG A 68 -10.49 -13.94 9.04
C ARG A 68 -10.78 -13.68 10.52
N ILE A 69 -10.23 -12.60 11.07
CA ILE A 69 -10.36 -12.23 12.47
C ILE A 69 -11.25 -10.98 12.55
N SER A 70 -12.57 -11.20 12.55
CA SER A 70 -13.57 -10.13 12.57
C SER A 70 -13.64 -9.42 13.94
N ALA A 71 -13.29 -10.12 15.02
CA ALA A 71 -13.51 -9.68 16.40
C ALA A 71 -12.41 -8.77 16.99
N VAL A 72 -11.28 -8.59 16.32
CA VAL A 72 -10.16 -7.79 16.87
C VAL A 72 -10.38 -6.30 16.61
N HIS A 73 -10.18 -5.45 17.61
CA HIS A 73 -10.27 -3.99 17.47
C HIS A 73 -8.96 -3.40 16.93
N VAL A 74 -8.65 -3.66 15.65
CA VAL A 74 -7.56 -2.99 14.92
C VAL A 74 -8.09 -2.08 13.81
N PRO A 75 -7.33 -1.05 13.39
CA PRO A 75 -7.73 -0.17 12.29
C PRO A 75 -8.07 -0.97 11.01
N ALA A 76 -9.05 -0.51 10.24
CA ALA A 76 -9.52 -1.21 9.03
C ALA A 76 -8.39 -1.45 8.00
N THR A 77 -7.40 -0.55 7.95
CA THR A 77 -6.19 -0.69 7.14
C THR A 77 -5.35 -1.91 7.53
N ALA A 78 -5.27 -2.23 8.82
CA ALA A 78 -4.61 -3.41 9.36
C ALA A 78 -5.49 -4.67 9.23
N LYS A 79 -6.81 -4.54 9.36
CA LYS A 79 -7.75 -5.68 9.20
C LYS A 79 -7.73 -6.22 7.78
N GLN A 80 -7.81 -5.34 6.80
CA GLN A 80 -7.98 -5.70 5.40
C GLN A 80 -6.79 -5.14 4.61
N PRO A 81 -5.63 -5.80 4.64
CA PRO A 81 -4.46 -5.30 3.93
C PRO A 81 -4.72 -5.29 2.42
N MET A 82 -4.18 -4.28 1.73
CA MET A 82 -4.21 -4.27 0.27
C MET A 82 -3.19 -5.26 -0.30
N ILE A 83 -3.45 -5.78 -1.49
CA ILE A 83 -2.50 -6.62 -2.22
C ILE A 83 -1.72 -5.80 -3.23
N LEU A 84 -0.41 -5.97 -3.28
CA LEU A 84 0.43 -5.46 -4.35
C LEU A 84 1.26 -6.63 -4.91
N ASP A 85 1.49 -6.63 -6.22
CA ASP A 85 2.37 -7.61 -6.84
C ASP A 85 3.83 -7.26 -6.52
N GLY A 86 4.55 -8.17 -5.89
CA GLY A 86 5.97 -8.00 -5.55
C GLY A 86 6.88 -7.84 -6.78
N LYS A 87 6.42 -8.23 -7.97
CA LYS A 87 7.16 -8.03 -9.23
C LYS A 87 6.97 -6.63 -9.82
N HIS A 88 5.95 -5.89 -9.41
CA HIS A 88 5.68 -4.56 -9.92
C HIS A 88 6.70 -3.55 -9.38
N SER A 89 7.27 -2.72 -10.26
CA SER A 89 8.35 -1.79 -9.93
C SER A 89 8.00 -0.84 -8.79
N PHE A 90 6.78 -0.29 -8.80
CA PHE A 90 6.29 0.56 -7.71
C PHE A 90 6.27 -0.18 -6.36
N THR A 91 5.82 -1.44 -6.32
CA THR A 91 5.80 -2.24 -5.08
C THR A 91 7.20 -2.44 -4.53
N ARG A 92 8.18 -2.72 -5.39
CA ARG A 92 9.58 -2.87 -4.98
C ARG A 92 10.14 -1.58 -4.39
N LEU A 93 9.87 -0.44 -5.03
CA LEU A 93 10.29 0.87 -4.53
C LEU A 93 9.63 1.19 -3.19
N LEU A 94 8.34 0.90 -3.04
CA LEU A 94 7.61 1.09 -1.79
C LEU A 94 8.23 0.25 -0.67
N VAL A 95 8.44 -1.05 -0.90
CA VAL A 95 9.06 -1.95 0.09
C VAL A 95 10.46 -1.47 0.48
N GLN A 96 11.27 -1.03 -0.50
CA GLN A 96 12.61 -0.48 -0.23
C GLN A 96 12.55 0.80 0.61
N HIS A 97 11.60 1.69 0.34
CA HIS A 97 11.41 2.92 1.10
C HIS A 97 11.04 2.62 2.56
N GLU A 98 10.02 1.79 2.77
CA GLU A 98 9.57 1.42 4.12
C GLU A 98 10.66 0.66 4.90
N HIS A 99 11.44 -0.21 4.23
CA HIS A 99 12.56 -0.91 4.86
C HIS A 99 13.68 0.05 5.31
N LYS A 100 14.00 1.06 4.50
CA LYS A 100 14.95 2.12 4.86
C LYS A 100 14.46 2.91 6.08
N LEU A 101 13.19 3.31 6.08
CA LEU A 101 12.59 4.02 7.22
C LEU A 101 12.67 3.18 8.51
N ALA A 102 12.23 1.92 8.45
CA ALA A 102 12.28 1.02 9.60
C ALA A 102 13.71 0.85 10.12
N THR A 103 14.69 0.68 9.23
CA THR A 103 16.10 0.53 9.61
C THR A 103 16.67 1.81 10.22
N SER A 104 16.33 2.98 9.66
CA SER A 104 16.76 4.27 10.21
C SER A 104 16.22 4.49 11.62
N LEU A 105 14.92 4.21 11.83
CA LEU A 105 14.29 4.30 13.15
C LEU A 105 14.94 3.36 14.16
N MET A 106 15.22 2.11 13.77
CA MET A 106 15.90 1.15 14.67
C MET A 106 17.30 1.61 15.09
N LYS A 107 18.04 2.29 14.21
CA LYS A 107 19.36 2.85 14.54
C LYS A 107 19.28 4.01 15.52
N GLU A 108 18.31 4.91 15.34
CA GLU A 108 18.08 6.03 16.26
C GLU A 108 17.71 5.53 17.66
N TRP A 109 16.87 4.50 17.75
CA TRP A 109 16.44 3.93 19.03
C TRP A 109 17.60 3.26 19.77
N SER A 110 18.47 2.54 19.05
CA SER A 110 19.70 1.96 19.61
C SER A 110 20.67 3.03 20.13
N MET A 111 20.79 4.16 19.42
CA MET A 111 21.65 5.28 19.83
C MET A 111 21.12 6.07 21.03
N ASN A 112 19.80 6.10 21.24
CA ASN A 112 19.20 6.79 22.38
C ASN A 112 19.08 5.89 23.63
N SER A 113 18.95 4.58 23.48
CA SER A 113 18.94 3.64 24.62
C SER A 113 20.28 3.55 25.34
N ASP A 114 21.39 3.85 24.66
CA ASP A 114 22.74 3.90 25.25
C ASP A 114 23.01 5.19 26.06
N LYS A 115 22.13 6.19 25.96
CA LYS A 115 22.25 7.47 26.68
C LYS A 115 21.43 7.53 27.97
N ASP A 116 20.49 6.59 28.16
CA ASP A 116 19.59 6.53 29.32
C ASP A 116 20.12 5.64 30.46
N THR A 117 21.31 5.04 30.29
CA THR A 117 21.98 4.17 31.27
C THR A 117 23.20 4.83 31.94
N ARG A 118 23.30 6.16 31.93
CA ARG A 118 24.34 6.92 32.67
C ARG A 118 23.77 7.99 33.58
#